data_AF-A0A645J2B3-F1
#
_entry.id   AF-A0A645J2B3-F1
#
_cell.length_a   1.000
_cell.length_b   1.000
_cell.length_c   1.000
_cell.angle_alpha   90.00
_cell.angle_beta   90.00
_cell.angle_gamma   90.00
#
_symmetry.space_group_name_H-M   'P 1'
#
loop_
_entity.id
_entity.type
_entity.pdbx_description
1 polymer ?
#
loop_
_entity_poly.entity_id
_entity_poly.type
_entity_poly.pdbx_seq_one_letter_code
_entity_poly.pdbx_strand_id
1 'polypeptide(L)'
;MIGGKSSLRIKLDAANKVVIRTDSKKLEIPAYRSYRISFDWKFLKVSDECKEYGMDVFAAIRPLKSIDSDTYQYGFISFSGVAGDTGSALGEINLNTGEEDLCLVISDGVNGTGEIAIDNLQITEIVT
;
A
#
# COMPACT_ATOMS: atom_id res chain seq x y z
N MET A 1 -12.86 -19.10 -1.35
CA MET A 1 -12.50 -18.19 -2.45
C MET A 1 -13.55 -17.10 -2.53
N ILE A 2 -13.21 -15.85 -2.28
CA ILE A 2 -14.09 -14.73 -2.61
C ILE A 2 -13.59 -14.17 -3.94
N GLY A 3 -14.17 -14.67 -5.03
CA GLY A 3 -14.00 -14.10 -6.35
C GLY A 3 -14.92 -12.88 -6.48
N GLY A 4 -14.33 -11.70 -6.51
CA GLY A 4 -15.01 -10.45 -6.81
C GLY A 4 -14.05 -9.55 -7.59
N LYS A 5 -14.43 -9.17 -8.81
CA LYS A 5 -13.74 -8.19 -9.66
C LYS A 5 -13.92 -6.76 -9.11
N SER A 6 -13.65 -6.53 -7.84
CA SER A 6 -13.73 -5.19 -7.25
C SER A 6 -12.33 -4.61 -7.18
N SER A 7 -11.95 -3.89 -8.23
CA SER A 7 -10.83 -2.97 -8.13
C SER A 7 -11.17 -1.88 -7.13
N LEU A 8 -10.26 -1.62 -6.22
CA LEU A 8 -10.37 -0.54 -5.25
C LEU A 8 -9.81 0.72 -5.91
N ARG A 9 -10.64 1.75 -6.03
CA ARG A 9 -10.21 3.08 -6.49
C ARG A 9 -9.90 3.96 -5.29
N ILE A 10 -8.73 4.57 -5.32
CA ILE A 10 -8.16 5.34 -4.21
C ILE A 10 -7.82 6.72 -4.75
N LYS A 11 -8.31 7.77 -4.10
CA LYS A 11 -7.95 9.15 -4.40
C LYS A 11 -6.87 9.59 -3.42
N LEU A 12 -5.68 9.88 -3.93
CA LEU A 12 -4.55 10.36 -3.16
C LEU A 12 -4.59 11.90 -3.15
N ASP A 13 -4.65 12.49 -1.97
CA ASP A 13 -4.51 13.93 -1.77
C ASP A 13 -3.31 14.21 -0.88
N ALA A 14 -2.60 15.31 -1.12
CA ALA A 14 -1.38 15.68 -0.39
C ALA A 14 -1.63 15.97 1.12
N ALA A 15 -2.88 15.87 1.56
CA ALA A 15 -3.28 16.10 2.95
C ALA A 15 -3.21 14.82 3.80
N ASN A 16 -3.33 13.63 3.18
CA ASN A 16 -3.43 12.37 3.90
C ASN A 16 -2.26 11.44 3.59
N LYS A 17 -1.37 11.27 4.57
CA LYS A 17 -0.26 10.31 4.52
C LYS A 17 -0.69 8.85 4.38
N VAL A 18 -1.93 8.52 4.72
CA VAL A 18 -2.50 7.18 4.55
C VAL A 18 -3.82 7.33 3.84
N VAL A 19 -3.94 6.64 2.71
CA VAL A 19 -5.11 6.79 1.85
C VAL A 19 -6.02 5.57 1.89
N ILE A 20 -5.43 4.38 2.06
CA ILE A 20 -6.18 3.22 2.53
C ILE A 20 -5.33 2.35 3.44
N ARG A 21 -6.00 1.59 4.31
CA ARG A 21 -5.43 0.51 5.07
C ARG A 21 -6.33 -0.73 5.12
N THR A 22 -5.74 -1.89 5.41
CA THR A 22 -6.51 -3.06 5.84
C THR A 22 -7.19 -2.81 7.20
N ASP A 23 -8.24 -3.58 7.47
CA ASP A 23 -8.93 -3.58 8.75
C ASP A 23 -8.32 -4.67 9.64
N SER A 24 -7.52 -4.29 10.65
CA SER A 24 -6.82 -5.23 11.54
C SER A 24 -7.75 -6.19 12.27
N LYS A 25 -9.03 -5.84 12.43
CA LYS A 25 -10.04 -6.71 13.06
C LYS A 25 -10.60 -7.77 12.11
N LYS A 26 -10.38 -7.63 10.80
CA LYS A 26 -10.83 -8.56 9.75
C LYS A 26 -9.69 -9.33 9.12
N LEU A 27 -8.50 -8.73 9.08
CA LEU A 27 -7.27 -9.33 8.59
C LEU A 27 -6.18 -9.09 9.62
N GLU A 28 -5.86 -10.15 10.36
CA GLU A 28 -4.77 -10.13 11.33
C GLU A 28 -3.43 -10.29 10.61
N ILE A 29 -2.47 -9.42 10.94
CA ILE A 29 -1.08 -9.49 10.46
C ILE A 29 -0.19 -9.66 11.70
N PRO A 30 0.10 -10.91 12.13
CA PRO A 30 0.95 -11.16 13.27
C PRO A 30 2.36 -10.56 13.17
N ALA A 31 2.87 -10.09 14.30
CA ALA A 31 4.23 -9.60 14.43
C ALA A 31 5.26 -10.76 14.45
N TYR A 32 6.55 -10.44 14.28
CA TYR A 32 7.65 -11.44 14.23
C TYR A 32 7.51 -12.50 13.12
N ARG A 33 6.92 -12.10 11.99
CA ARG A 33 6.69 -12.94 10.80
C ARG A 33 7.16 -12.24 9.53
N SER A 34 7.32 -13.02 8.46
CA SER A 34 7.65 -12.50 7.13
C SER A 34 6.44 -12.67 6.21
N TYR A 35 6.17 -11.66 5.40
CA TYR A 35 5.03 -11.65 4.48
C TYR A 35 5.47 -11.33 3.07
N ARG A 36 4.92 -12.05 2.10
CA ARG A 36 4.92 -11.68 0.70
C ARG A 36 3.64 -10.93 0.38
N ILE A 37 3.77 -9.76 -0.20
CA ILE A 37 2.66 -8.90 -0.62
C ILE A 37 2.70 -8.72 -2.13
N SER A 38 1.57 -8.91 -2.79
CA SER A 38 1.44 -8.67 -4.23
C SER A 38 0.11 -8.04 -4.58
N PHE A 39 0.09 -7.20 -5.60
CA PHE A 39 -1.12 -6.58 -6.14
C PHE A 39 -0.87 -6.05 -7.56
N ASP A 40 -1.94 -5.86 -8.31
CA ASP A 40 -1.92 -5.13 -9.58
C ASP A 40 -2.32 -3.67 -9.34
N TRP A 41 -1.73 -2.76 -10.11
CA TRP A 41 -2.01 -1.34 -10.00
C TRP A 41 -2.23 -0.67 -11.35
N LYS A 42 -3.02 0.40 -11.35
CA LYS A 42 -3.19 1.32 -12.48
C LYS A 42 -3.30 2.75 -12.00
N PHE A 43 -2.48 3.65 -12.57
CA PHE A 43 -2.64 5.08 -12.38
C PHE A 43 -3.80 5.57 -13.26
N LEU A 44 -4.92 5.94 -12.63
CA LEU A 44 -6.11 6.42 -13.33
C LEU A 44 -5.99 7.91 -13.67
N LYS A 45 -5.48 8.69 -12.71
CA LYS A 45 -5.19 10.11 -12.86
C LYS A 45 -3.93 10.44 -12.07
N VAL A 46 -3.16 11.37 -12.60
CA VAL A 46 -2.02 11.98 -11.93
C VAL A 46 -2.23 13.48 -12.01
N SER A 47 -2.03 14.19 -10.91
CA SER A 47 -2.21 15.64 -10.88
C SER A 47 -1.22 16.34 -11.83
N ASP A 48 -1.54 17.58 -12.18
CA ASP A 48 -0.71 18.38 -13.09
C ASP A 48 0.71 18.61 -12.56
N GLU A 49 0.83 18.73 -11.23
CA GLU A 49 2.08 18.91 -10.49
C GLU A 49 3.01 17.69 -10.63
N CYS A 50 2.43 16.51 -10.89
CA CYS A 50 3.14 15.24 -10.96
C CYS A 50 3.29 14.74 -12.40
N LYS A 51 2.91 15.54 -13.41
CA LYS A 51 2.97 15.13 -14.84
C LYS A 51 4.40 14.88 -15.35
N GLU A 52 5.39 15.60 -14.83
CA GLU A 52 6.79 15.50 -15.29
C GLU A 52 7.52 14.31 -14.65
N TYR A 53 7.26 14.05 -13.36
CA TYR A 53 8.00 13.07 -12.56
C TYR A 53 7.20 11.80 -12.24
N GLY A 54 5.91 11.78 -12.59
CA GLY A 54 4.98 10.73 -12.17
C GLY A 54 4.59 10.85 -10.71
N MET A 55 3.61 10.03 -10.32
CA MET A 55 3.19 9.86 -8.95
C MET A 55 3.95 8.68 -8.33
N ASP A 56 4.46 8.85 -7.12
CA ASP A 56 5.02 7.78 -6.30
C ASP A 56 4.03 7.36 -5.19
N VAL A 57 3.97 6.05 -4.96
CA VAL A 57 3.06 5.44 -3.99
C VAL A 57 3.80 4.34 -3.25
N PHE A 58 3.48 4.16 -1.97
CA PHE A 58 4.08 3.15 -1.12
C PHE A 58 3.00 2.22 -0.56
N ALA A 59 3.30 0.93 -0.55
CA ALA A 59 2.59 -0.06 0.26
C ALA A 59 3.48 -0.50 1.43
N ALA A 60 3.03 -0.38 2.66
CA ALA A 60 3.84 -0.71 3.84
C ALA A 60 3.01 -1.27 4.99
N ILE A 61 3.64 -1.91 5.98
CA ILE A 61 2.95 -2.35 7.19
C ILE A 61 3.20 -1.33 8.31
N ARG A 62 2.14 -0.87 8.97
CA ARG A 62 2.18 0.08 10.09
C ARG A 62 1.18 -0.32 11.19
N PRO A 63 1.46 -0.06 12.48
CA PRO A 63 0.49 -0.32 13.53
C PRO A 63 -0.63 0.71 13.49
N LEU A 64 -1.86 0.28 13.81
CA LEU A 64 -3.04 1.16 13.76
C LEU A 64 -2.89 2.45 14.57
N LYS A 65 -2.23 2.37 15.74
CA LYS A 65 -1.99 3.51 16.63
C LYS A 65 -1.04 4.58 16.05
N SER A 66 -0.22 4.21 15.06
CA SER A 66 0.78 5.08 14.43
C SER A 66 0.67 5.04 12.90
N ILE A 67 -0.55 4.91 12.38
CA ILE A 67 -0.81 4.65 10.95
C ILE A 67 -0.20 5.74 10.03
N ASP A 68 -0.20 6.99 10.48
CA ASP A 68 0.32 8.16 9.72
C ASP A 68 1.82 8.44 9.97
N SER A 69 2.53 7.55 10.68
CA SER A 69 3.93 7.75 11.05
C SER A 69 4.86 6.87 10.23
N ASP A 70 5.72 7.52 9.43
CA ASP A 70 6.76 6.84 8.65
C ASP A 70 7.83 6.18 9.55
N THR A 71 7.98 6.65 10.79
CA THR A 71 8.88 6.05 11.80
C THR A 71 8.49 4.61 12.15
N TYR A 72 7.18 4.29 12.09
CA TYR A 72 6.66 2.96 12.41
C TYR A 72 6.34 2.14 11.16
N GLN A 73 7.03 2.45 10.05
CA GLN A 73 6.92 1.73 8.80
C GLN A 73 7.81 0.49 8.78
N TYR A 74 7.19 -0.69 8.61
CA TYR A 74 7.90 -1.95 8.47
C TYR A 74 7.89 -2.42 7.02
N GLY A 75 9.07 -2.33 6.39
CA GLY A 75 9.23 -2.59 4.96
C GLY A 75 8.40 -1.66 4.08
N PHE A 76 8.62 -1.71 2.77
CA PHE A 76 7.74 -1.06 1.82
C PHE A 76 7.90 -1.67 0.43
N ILE A 77 6.87 -1.48 -0.37
CA ILE A 77 6.90 -1.67 -1.82
C ILE A 77 6.61 -0.30 -2.43
N SER A 78 7.57 0.22 -3.18
CA SER A 78 7.42 1.47 -3.93
C SER A 78 6.99 1.18 -5.36
N PHE A 79 6.05 1.95 -5.88
CA PHE A 79 5.67 1.92 -7.28
C PHE A 79 5.34 3.34 -7.73
N SER A 80 5.67 3.66 -8.99
CA SER A 80 5.47 4.98 -9.54
C SER A 80 5.13 4.93 -11.03
N GLY A 81 4.51 5.99 -11.52
CA GLY A 81 4.12 6.09 -12.92
C GLY A 81 3.25 7.31 -13.23
N VAL A 82 2.89 7.44 -14.50
CA VAL A 82 2.00 8.50 -15.01
C VAL A 82 0.60 7.95 -15.29
N ALA A 83 -0.36 8.84 -15.57
CA ALA A 83 -1.72 8.44 -15.87
C ALA A 83 -1.78 7.47 -17.07
N GLY A 84 -2.45 6.33 -16.87
CA GLY A 84 -2.55 5.25 -17.84
C GLY A 84 -1.61 4.08 -17.57
N ASP A 85 -0.52 4.29 -16.83
CA ASP A 85 0.44 3.23 -16.51
C ASP A 85 -0.19 2.15 -15.66
N THR A 86 0.27 0.92 -15.89
CA THR A 86 -0.16 -0.28 -15.19
C THR A 86 1.03 -1.14 -14.84
N GLY A 87 0.93 -1.90 -13.75
CA GLY A 87 1.91 -2.91 -13.42
C GLY A 87 1.46 -3.82 -12.30
N SER A 88 2.37 -4.69 -11.89
CA SER A 88 2.21 -5.56 -10.73
C SER A 88 3.32 -5.27 -9.73
N ALA A 89 2.95 -5.19 -8.47
CA ALA A 89 3.87 -5.05 -7.36
C ALA A 89 4.03 -6.40 -6.67
N LEU A 90 5.26 -6.73 -6.30
CA LEU A 90 5.59 -7.91 -5.50
C LEU A 90 6.74 -7.53 -4.56
N GLY A 91 6.57 -7.77 -3.28
CA GLY A 91 7.63 -7.54 -2.30
C GLY A 91 7.46 -8.39 -1.05
N GLU A 92 8.56 -8.51 -0.31
CA GLU A 92 8.60 -9.24 0.95
C GLU A 92 8.89 -8.26 2.09
N ILE A 93 8.08 -8.33 3.14
CA ILE A 93 8.20 -7.50 4.33
C ILE A 93 8.46 -8.41 5.53
N ASN A 94 9.62 -8.20 6.17
CA ASN A 94 10.00 -8.89 7.40
C ASN A 94 9.59 -8.03 8.60
N LEU A 95 8.66 -8.52 9.41
CA LEU A 95 8.19 -7.84 10.61
C LEU A 95 9.02 -8.27 11.82
N ASN A 96 10.02 -7.47 12.17
CA ASN A 96 10.81 -7.66 13.39
C ASN A 96 10.38 -6.66 14.47
N THR A 97 9.11 -6.75 14.88
CA THR A 97 8.48 -5.80 15.79
C THR A 97 7.56 -6.52 16.78
N GLY A 98 7.36 -5.92 17.96
CA GLY A 98 6.36 -6.34 18.95
C GLY A 98 5.08 -5.51 18.90
N GLU A 99 4.89 -4.73 17.84
CA GLU A 99 3.68 -3.93 17.64
C GLU A 99 2.46 -4.80 17.31
N GLU A 100 1.30 -4.39 17.79
CA GLU A 100 0.01 -5.04 17.59
C GLU A 100 -0.85 -4.25 16.59
N ASP A 101 -2.00 -4.82 16.19
CA ASP A 101 -2.96 -4.19 15.26
C ASP A 101 -2.31 -3.69 13.95
N LEU A 102 -1.40 -4.50 13.40
CA LEU A 102 -0.70 -4.18 12.17
C LEU A 102 -1.64 -4.16 10.96
N CYS A 103 -1.49 -3.13 10.14
CA CYS A 103 -2.26 -2.92 8.93
C CYS A 103 -1.31 -2.77 7.74
N LEU A 104 -1.66 -3.35 6.59
CA LEU A 104 -1.09 -2.92 5.33
C LEU A 104 -1.72 -1.58 4.96
N VAL A 105 -0.89 -0.58 4.71
CA VAL A 105 -1.27 0.76 4.26
C VAL A 105 -0.85 0.98 2.83
N ILE A 106 -1.65 1.73 2.09
CA ILE A 106 -1.23 2.40 0.86
C ILE A 106 -1.20 3.90 1.16
N SER A 107 -0.03 4.49 0.98
CA SER A 107 0.27 5.89 1.25
C SER A 107 0.77 6.59 0.00
N ASP A 108 0.48 7.88 -0.08
CA ASP A 108 1.08 8.77 -1.05
C ASP A 108 2.59 8.93 -0.79
N GLY A 109 3.34 9.19 -1.86
CA GLY A 109 4.74 9.56 -1.79
C GLY A 109 4.96 11.07 -1.89
N VAL A 110 6.18 11.49 -2.19
CA VAL A 110 6.57 12.92 -2.23
C VAL A 110 5.82 13.67 -3.34
N ASN A 111 5.55 13.01 -4.46
CA ASN A 111 4.83 13.51 -5.63
C ASN A 111 3.42 12.89 -5.72
N GLY A 112 2.75 12.73 -4.57
CA GLY A 112 1.70 11.73 -4.39
C GLY A 112 0.24 12.11 -4.69
N THR A 113 -0.09 13.01 -5.62
CA THR A 113 -1.50 13.41 -5.85
C THR A 113 -2.12 12.84 -7.13
N GLY A 114 -3.26 12.16 -6.99
CA GLY A 114 -3.90 11.48 -8.11
C GLY A 114 -4.98 10.48 -7.75
N GLU A 115 -5.24 9.56 -8.67
CA GLU A 115 -6.20 8.47 -8.50
C GLU A 115 -5.54 7.16 -8.97
N ILE A 116 -5.55 6.13 -8.12
CA ILE A 116 -5.04 4.80 -8.44
C ILE A 116 -6.14 3.75 -8.30
N ALA A 117 -6.05 2.71 -9.12
CA ALA A 117 -6.78 1.47 -8.90
C ALA A 117 -5.81 0.40 -8.42
N ILE A 118 -6.18 -0.34 -7.38
CA ILE A 118 -5.50 -1.53 -6.89
C ILE A 118 -6.43 -2.73 -7.06
N ASP A 119 -5.89 -3.84 -7.55
CA ASP A 119 -6.62 -5.10 -7.71
C ASP A 119 -5.75 -6.30 -7.31
N ASN A 120 -6.37 -7.47 -7.14
CA ASN A 120 -5.70 -8.74 -6.83
C ASN A 120 -4.72 -8.67 -5.64
N LEU A 121 -5.03 -7.86 -4.62
CA LEU A 121 -4.20 -7.75 -3.42
C LEU A 121 -4.13 -9.08 -2.67
N GLN A 122 -2.92 -9.56 -2.43
CA GLN A 122 -2.62 -10.75 -1.65
C GLN A 122 -1.55 -10.44 -0.61
N ILE A 123 -1.74 -10.96 0.59
CA ILE A 123 -0.78 -10.95 1.69
C ILE A 123 -0.64 -12.40 2.13
N THR A 124 0.56 -12.96 2.01
CA THR A 124 0.84 -14.36 2.33
C THR A 124 1.97 -14.44 3.33
N GLU A 125 1.78 -15.11 4.46
CA GLU A 125 2.88 -15.43 5.37
C GLU A 125 3.89 -16.35 4.67
N ILE A 126 5.17 -16.02 4.78
CA ILE A 126 6.27 -16.85 4.31
C ILE A 126 6.62 -17.77 5.48
N VAL A 127 6.18 -19.03 5.38
CA VAL A 127 6.53 -20.06 6.36
C VAL A 127 7.91 -20.60 6.02
N THR A 128 8.90 -20.21 6.82
CA THR A 128 10.23 -20.85 6.86
C THR A 128 10.28 -22.01 7.81
#